data_AF-A0A7M7PNS0-F1
#
_entry.id   AF-A0A7M7PNS0-F1
#
_cell.length_a   1.000
_cell.length_b   1.000
_cell.length_c   1.000
_cell.angle_alpha   90.00
_cell.angle_beta   90.00
_cell.angle_gamma   90.00
#
_symmetry.space_group_name_H-M   'P 1'
#
loop_
_entity.id
_entity.type
_entity.pdbx_description
1 polymer ?
#
loop_
_entity_poly.entity_id
_entity_poly.type
_entity_poly.pdbx_seq_one_letter_code
_entity_poly.pdbx_strand_id
1 'polypeptide(L)'
;MEFIEDDDGVAMQTPLRAILPRSTHNEDHEYHYHVNNFESHDESGFTASLVINVKAEDDAKKWMSEFAESSSTTWRVMRTCPTAKKYVLFKKIYRCHHGQQRRAKEGTSRHSKDTGCCAKLTLTVRRTVTQSGRKSKNSDPHIQTHPTLVKLEWKHNHVISIPAALKYRDASPETCAKLEELFKNGNSPASALNILELELQIQDPDKYVMNCADRSICPDLHFCYRLYHKIFRKAYGPADGADMVAAVDEKVIANYNKEAGMTCAKMIRSSTGELIIGICTPLMQRVHTLMTHSSELVFLDSTGISYLCPYIHVCIIPHSQWLSNFQRC
;
A
#
# COMPACT_ATOMS: atom_id res chain seq x y z
N MET A 1 -16.76 24.89 -18.85
CA MET A 1 -17.67 25.25 -17.74
C MET A 1 -19.02 24.71 -18.14
N GLU A 2 -19.20 23.39 -18.03
CA GLU A 2 -20.44 22.73 -18.43
C GLU A 2 -21.29 22.52 -17.17
N PHE A 3 -22.48 23.11 -17.24
CA PHE A 3 -23.54 22.99 -16.26
C PHE A 3 -24.29 21.69 -16.56
N ILE A 4 -24.33 20.78 -15.60
CA ILE A 4 -25.31 19.69 -15.60
C ILE A 4 -26.38 20.13 -14.60
N GLU A 5 -27.61 20.32 -15.10
CA GLU A 5 -28.76 20.82 -14.36
C GLU A 5 -29.26 19.77 -13.36
N ASP A 6 -29.39 20.20 -12.11
CA ASP A 6 -29.93 19.45 -10.98
C ASP A 6 -31.48 19.60 -10.98
N ASP A 7 -32.20 18.55 -11.35
CA ASP A 7 -33.65 18.46 -11.11
C ASP A 7 -33.87 17.96 -9.66
N ASP A 8 -34.57 18.78 -8.87
CA ASP A 8 -34.94 18.60 -7.46
C ASP A 8 -33.83 18.71 -6.38
N GLY A 9 -33.35 19.94 -6.17
CA GLY A 9 -33.45 20.58 -4.83
C GLY A 9 -32.51 20.14 -3.71
N VAL A 10 -31.22 20.50 -3.80
CA VAL A 10 -30.39 21.30 -2.85
C VAL A 10 -29.04 21.43 -3.56
N ALA A 11 -28.67 22.64 -3.99
CA ALA A 11 -27.37 22.87 -4.62
C ALA A 11 -26.25 22.25 -3.76
N MET A 12 -25.49 21.31 -4.34
CA MET A 12 -24.43 20.62 -3.62
C MET A 12 -23.41 21.64 -3.10
N GLN A 13 -23.43 21.88 -1.79
CA GLN A 13 -22.61 22.93 -1.19
C GLN A 13 -21.11 22.69 -1.46
N THR A 14 -20.37 23.74 -1.81
CA THR A 14 -18.96 23.73 -2.21
C THR A 14 -18.04 22.84 -1.35
N PRO A 15 -18.10 22.87 0.00
CA PRO A 15 -17.22 22.02 0.82
C PRO A 15 -17.54 20.53 0.71
N LEU A 16 -18.81 20.15 0.54
CA LEU A 16 -19.20 18.75 0.33
C LEU A 16 -18.77 18.27 -1.05
N ARG A 17 -18.96 19.09 -2.09
CA ARG A 17 -18.55 18.77 -3.46
C ARG A 17 -17.03 18.62 -3.63
N ALA A 18 -16.25 19.31 -2.80
CA ALA A 18 -14.78 19.25 -2.84
C ALA A 18 -14.22 17.90 -2.36
N ILE A 19 -14.92 17.22 -1.44
CA ILE A 19 -14.42 15.99 -0.82
C ILE A 19 -14.99 14.70 -1.42
N LEU A 20 -16.04 14.78 -2.24
CA LEU A 20 -16.68 13.62 -2.83
C LEU A 20 -15.93 13.11 -4.07
N PRO A 21 -15.87 11.78 -4.28
CA PRO A 21 -15.31 11.18 -5.48
C PRO A 21 -16.02 11.72 -6.72
N ARG A 22 -15.23 12.28 -7.64
CA ARG A 22 -15.67 12.56 -9.00
C ARG A 22 -15.42 11.31 -9.83
N SER A 23 -16.34 10.97 -10.72
CA SER A 23 -16.13 9.90 -11.70
C SER A 23 -14.84 10.20 -12.46
N THR A 24 -13.80 9.41 -12.22
CA THR A 24 -12.53 9.49 -12.94
C THR A 24 -12.56 8.44 -14.07
N HIS A 25 -12.87 8.93 -15.27
CA HIS A 25 -12.46 8.33 -16.55
C HIS A 25 -13.00 6.95 -16.98
N ASN A 26 -14.09 6.43 -16.43
CA ASN A 26 -14.82 5.32 -17.06
C ASN A 26 -16.33 5.58 -17.03
N GLU A 27 -16.94 5.64 -18.22
CA GLU A 27 -18.36 5.97 -18.47
C GLU A 27 -19.36 5.02 -17.77
N ASP A 28 -18.90 3.89 -17.19
CA ASP A 28 -19.75 2.88 -16.55
C ASP A 28 -19.98 3.08 -15.03
N HIS A 29 -19.32 4.05 -14.38
CA HIS A 29 -19.38 4.24 -12.93
C HIS A 29 -19.59 5.70 -12.49
N GLU A 30 -20.55 6.38 -13.11
CA GLU A 30 -20.96 7.69 -12.61
C GLU A 30 -21.68 7.56 -11.27
N TYR A 31 -21.17 8.24 -10.24
CA TYR A 31 -21.84 8.34 -8.95
C TYR A 31 -22.86 9.46 -8.98
N HIS A 32 -24.12 9.11 -8.78
CA HIS A 32 -25.20 10.07 -8.66
C HIS A 32 -25.42 10.34 -7.18
N TYR A 33 -25.29 11.61 -6.78
CA TYR A 33 -25.38 12.03 -5.39
C TYR A 33 -26.65 12.83 -5.19
N HIS A 34 -27.53 12.36 -4.29
CA HIS A 34 -28.68 13.13 -3.83
C HIS A 34 -28.46 13.54 -2.36
N VAL A 35 -28.47 14.84 -2.07
CA VAL A 35 -28.26 15.35 -0.70
C VAL A 35 -29.60 15.44 0.01
N ASN A 36 -29.81 14.62 1.04
CA ASN A 36 -31.05 14.61 1.81
C ASN A 36 -31.06 15.65 2.93
N ASN A 37 -29.91 15.86 3.58
CA ASN A 37 -29.77 16.85 4.64
C ASN A 37 -28.33 17.38 4.66
N PHE A 38 -28.18 18.66 4.91
CA PHE A 38 -26.90 19.31 5.14
C PHE A 38 -27.04 20.34 6.26
N GLU A 39 -26.20 20.21 7.28
CA GLU A 39 -26.11 21.13 8.40
C GLU A 39 -24.66 21.56 8.58
N SER A 40 -24.36 22.83 8.29
CA SER A 40 -23.09 23.44 8.67
C SER A 40 -23.03 23.65 10.18
N HIS A 41 -21.92 23.24 10.81
CA HIS A 41 -21.55 23.61 12.18
C HIS A 41 -20.48 24.72 12.09
N ASP A 42 -19.85 25.11 13.21
CA ASP A 42 -18.79 26.13 13.29
C ASP A 42 -17.72 26.03 12.16
N GLU A 43 -16.89 27.09 11.98
CA GLU A 43 -15.97 27.46 10.85
C GLU A 43 -15.40 26.39 9.88
N SER A 44 -15.39 25.08 10.19
CA SER A 44 -14.96 24.01 9.26
C SER A 44 -15.71 22.67 9.39
N GLY A 45 -16.70 22.57 10.28
CA GLY A 45 -17.43 21.34 10.56
C GLY A 45 -18.78 21.28 9.86
N PHE A 46 -19.21 20.11 9.37
CA PHE A 46 -20.58 19.94 8.86
C PHE A 46 -21.10 18.52 9.11
N THR A 47 -22.42 18.36 9.03
CA THR A 47 -23.09 17.06 9.01
C THR A 47 -23.92 16.95 7.74
N ALA A 48 -23.73 15.89 6.98
CA ALA A 48 -24.45 15.66 5.74
C ALA A 48 -25.03 14.24 5.69
N SER A 49 -26.22 14.11 5.13
CA SER A 49 -26.81 12.82 4.76
C SER A 49 -27.09 12.84 3.27
N LEU A 50 -26.50 11.90 2.54
CA LEU A 50 -26.65 11.79 1.09
C LEU A 50 -26.90 10.36 0.67
N VAL A 51 -27.48 10.18 -0.50
CA VAL A 51 -27.82 8.89 -1.07
C VAL A 51 -27.09 8.73 -2.40
N ILE A 52 -26.53 7.54 -2.63
CA ILE A 52 -25.76 7.19 -3.82
C ILE A 52 -26.32 5.96 -4.52
N ASN A 53 -26.12 5.89 -5.83
CA ASN A 53 -26.55 4.83 -6.75
C ASN A 53 -25.73 3.51 -6.62
N VAL A 54 -25.18 3.23 -5.45
CA VAL A 54 -24.41 2.02 -5.16
C VAL A 54 -25.32 0.91 -4.64
N LYS A 55 -25.27 -0.28 -5.25
CA LYS A 55 -26.17 -1.41 -4.94
C LYS A 55 -25.48 -2.60 -4.27
N ALA A 56 -24.19 -2.79 -4.51
CA ALA A 56 -23.43 -3.92 -3.97
C ALA A 56 -22.54 -3.52 -2.78
N GLU A 57 -22.12 -4.52 -2.01
CA GLU A 57 -21.17 -4.33 -0.93
C GLU A 57 -19.78 -3.93 -1.44
N ASP A 58 -19.32 -4.54 -2.54
CA ASP A 58 -17.96 -4.31 -3.04
C ASP A 58 -17.82 -2.94 -3.71
N ASP A 59 -18.84 -2.50 -4.44
CA ASP A 59 -18.94 -1.12 -4.94
C ASP A 59 -18.93 -0.09 -3.80
N ALA A 60 -19.58 -0.39 -2.67
CA ALA A 60 -19.57 0.48 -1.50
C ALA A 60 -18.18 0.56 -0.85
N LYS A 61 -17.40 -0.53 -0.88
CA LYS A 61 -15.99 -0.52 -0.43
C LYS A 61 -15.12 0.29 -1.40
N LYS A 62 -15.35 0.18 -2.71
CA LYS A 62 -14.65 0.96 -3.74
C LYS A 62 -14.90 2.45 -3.57
N TRP A 63 -16.17 2.86 -3.47
CA TRP A 63 -16.56 4.25 -3.20
C TRP A 63 -15.90 4.80 -1.92
N MET A 64 -15.83 3.99 -0.85
CA MET A 64 -15.15 4.39 0.39
C MET A 64 -13.64 4.61 0.21
N SER A 65 -12.98 3.81 -0.64
CA SER A 65 -11.55 3.99 -0.96
C SER A 65 -11.34 5.29 -1.73
N GLU A 66 -12.14 5.54 -2.75
CA GLU A 66 -12.09 6.76 -3.55
C GLU A 66 -12.43 8.00 -2.71
N PHE A 67 -13.39 7.89 -1.78
CA PHE A 67 -13.73 8.98 -0.86
C PHE A 67 -12.57 9.32 0.07
N ALA A 68 -11.83 8.31 0.56
CA ALA A 68 -10.65 8.54 1.40
C ALA A 68 -9.54 9.27 0.64
N GLU A 69 -9.41 9.00 -0.66
CA GLU A 69 -8.44 9.64 -1.56
C GLU A 69 -8.83 11.09 -1.87
N SER A 70 -10.06 11.32 -2.37
CA SER A 70 -10.55 12.66 -2.71
C SER A 70 -10.59 13.60 -1.50
N SER A 71 -10.92 13.07 -0.32
CA SER A 71 -11.00 13.85 0.91
C SER A 71 -9.66 13.97 1.65
N SER A 72 -8.59 13.33 1.18
CA SER A 72 -7.28 13.26 1.84
C SER A 72 -7.35 12.81 3.30
N THR A 73 -8.32 11.95 3.65
CA THR A 73 -8.52 11.44 5.01
C THR A 73 -8.53 9.92 5.06
N THR A 74 -7.75 9.35 5.98
CA THR A 74 -7.83 7.91 6.24
C THR A 74 -8.92 7.59 7.25
N TRP A 75 -9.84 6.73 6.84
CA TRP A 75 -10.97 6.25 7.63
C TRP A 75 -10.75 4.83 8.14
N ARG A 76 -10.90 4.62 9.45
CA ARG A 76 -10.79 3.31 10.10
C ARG A 76 -12.16 2.80 10.51
N VAL A 77 -12.37 1.49 10.38
CA VAL A 77 -13.61 0.86 10.83
C VAL A 77 -13.73 1.00 12.34
N MET A 78 -14.76 1.71 12.79
CA MET A 78 -15.12 1.84 14.21
C MET A 78 -15.97 0.65 14.64
N ARG A 79 -16.98 0.31 13.84
CA ARG A 79 -17.93 -0.76 14.15
C ARG A 79 -18.41 -1.44 12.87
N THR A 80 -18.37 -2.77 12.86
CA THR A 80 -19.13 -3.59 11.92
C THR A 80 -20.50 -3.88 12.53
N CYS A 81 -21.58 -3.65 11.76
CA CYS A 81 -22.92 -3.97 12.21
C CYS A 81 -23.33 -5.31 11.60
N PRO A 82 -23.55 -6.37 12.41
CA PRO A 82 -24.03 -7.64 11.88
C PRO A 82 -25.40 -7.41 11.24
N THR A 83 -25.49 -7.62 9.93
CA THR A 83 -26.72 -7.45 9.18
C THR A 83 -27.38 -8.81 9.00
N ALA A 84 -28.65 -8.94 9.41
CA ALA A 84 -29.47 -10.11 9.10
C ALA A 84 -29.81 -10.25 7.59
N LYS A 85 -29.16 -9.45 6.73
CA LYS A 85 -29.31 -9.31 5.27
C LYS A 85 -30.74 -9.15 4.73
N LYS A 86 -31.75 -9.04 5.60
CA LYS A 86 -33.17 -8.93 5.26
C LYS A 86 -33.53 -7.56 4.67
N TYR A 87 -33.02 -6.49 5.26
CA TYR A 87 -33.31 -5.11 4.85
C TYR A 87 -32.06 -4.28 4.53
N VAL A 88 -30.95 -4.57 5.21
CA VAL A 88 -29.66 -3.89 5.02
C VAL A 88 -28.66 -4.94 4.58
N LEU A 89 -28.05 -4.72 3.42
CA LEU A 89 -27.02 -5.60 2.88
C LEU A 89 -25.71 -5.39 3.63
N PHE A 90 -25.34 -4.11 3.79
CA PHE A 90 -24.07 -3.71 4.36
C PHE A 90 -24.26 -2.48 5.24
N LYS A 91 -23.63 -2.49 6.43
CA LYS A 91 -23.53 -1.31 7.28
C LYS A 91 -22.20 -1.30 8.01
N LYS A 92 -21.42 -0.25 7.79
CA LYS A 92 -20.18 0.01 8.53
C LYS A 92 -20.12 1.45 8.99
N ILE A 93 -19.60 1.62 10.20
CA ILE A 93 -19.31 2.92 10.79
C ILE A 93 -17.79 3.08 10.79
N TYR A 94 -17.34 4.16 10.19
CA TYR A 94 -15.95 4.56 10.09
C TYR A 94 -15.69 5.78 10.97
N ARG A 95 -14.43 5.94 11.38
CA ARG A 95 -13.91 7.10 12.10
C ARG A 95 -12.64 7.60 11.43
N CYS A 96 -12.28 8.86 11.67
CA CYS A 96 -10.95 9.34 11.33
C CYS A 96 -9.86 8.50 12.01
N HIS A 97 -8.72 8.29 11.34
CA HIS A 97 -7.55 7.61 11.92
C HIS A 97 -6.91 8.34 13.11
N HIS A 98 -7.18 9.63 13.27
CA HIS A 98 -6.83 10.44 14.45
C HIS A 98 -7.89 10.33 15.58
N GLY A 99 -8.96 9.58 15.37
CA GLY A 99 -10.01 9.33 16.35
C GLY A 99 -9.79 8.06 17.16
N GLN A 100 -10.31 8.05 18.39
CA GLN A 100 -10.07 6.97 19.34
C GLN A 100 -10.78 5.64 19.01
N GLN A 101 -9.97 4.58 18.94
CA GLN A 101 -10.14 3.28 19.62
C GLN A 101 -11.27 3.09 20.63
N ARG A 102 -10.78 3.27 21.85
CA ARG A 102 -11.33 2.94 23.15
C ARG A 102 -11.03 4.18 23.99
N ARG A 103 -11.85 4.45 24.99
CA ARG A 103 -11.56 5.51 25.95
C ARG A 103 -10.19 5.22 26.56
N ALA A 104 -9.27 6.17 26.45
CA ALA A 104 -7.98 6.06 27.12
C ALA A 104 -8.22 5.90 28.62
N LYS A 105 -7.44 5.04 29.28
CA LYS A 105 -7.46 5.00 30.75
C LYS A 105 -6.88 6.31 31.26
N GLU A 106 -7.47 6.83 32.32
CA GLU A 106 -6.97 8.02 32.99
C GLU A 106 -5.49 7.81 33.37
N GLY A 107 -4.63 8.78 33.05
CA GLY A 107 -3.18 8.71 33.30
C GLY A 107 -2.31 8.11 32.20
N THR A 108 -2.86 7.59 31.09
CA THR A 108 -2.02 7.13 29.95
C THR A 108 -1.75 8.27 28.96
N SER A 109 -0.49 8.43 28.52
CA SER A 109 -0.15 9.39 27.48
C SER A 109 -0.78 8.96 26.15
N ARG A 110 -1.32 9.92 25.41
CA ARG A 110 -1.89 9.68 24.08
C ARG A 110 -0.76 9.57 23.08
N HIS A 111 -0.90 8.64 22.13
CA HIS A 111 0.00 8.60 20.98
C HIS A 111 -0.12 9.92 20.20
N SER A 112 0.97 10.45 19.65
CA SER A 112 0.98 11.74 18.93
C SER A 112 0.02 11.81 17.74
N LYS A 113 -0.35 10.66 17.20
CA LYS A 113 -1.39 10.47 16.17
C LYS A 113 -2.82 10.71 16.69
N ASP A 114 -3.10 10.49 17.96
CA ASP A 114 -4.45 10.51 18.50
C ASP A 114 -4.82 11.91 19.00
N THR A 115 -5.56 12.66 18.17
CA THR A 115 -6.06 13.99 18.54
C THR A 115 -7.43 13.90 19.23
N GLY A 116 -8.04 12.71 19.34
CA GLY A 116 -9.42 12.58 19.81
C GLY A 116 -10.46 13.07 18.81
N CYS A 117 -10.16 12.96 17.51
CA CYS A 117 -11.04 13.42 16.44
C CYS A 117 -12.43 12.75 16.47
N CYS A 118 -13.49 13.55 16.37
CA CYS A 118 -14.89 13.12 16.46
C CYS A 118 -15.52 12.79 15.10
N ALA A 119 -14.79 12.93 14.00
CA ALA A 119 -15.32 12.71 12.66
C ALA A 119 -15.74 11.25 12.43
N LYS A 120 -16.95 11.06 11.91
CA LYS A 120 -17.54 9.74 11.64
C LYS A 120 -18.20 9.70 10.27
N LEU A 121 -18.18 8.52 9.67
CA LEU A 121 -18.88 8.24 8.44
C LEU A 121 -19.64 6.93 8.61
N THR A 122 -20.94 6.93 8.35
CA THR A 122 -21.76 5.73 8.34
C THR A 122 -22.19 5.43 6.92
N LEU A 123 -21.77 4.27 6.42
CA LEU A 123 -22.13 3.76 5.10
C LEU A 123 -23.14 2.63 5.25
N THR A 124 -24.32 2.78 4.66
CA THR A 124 -25.42 1.81 4.76
C THR A 124 -25.98 1.48 3.38
N VAL A 125 -25.71 0.28 2.87
CA VAL A 125 -26.30 -0.23 1.63
C VAL A 125 -27.59 -0.94 1.98
N ARG A 126 -28.72 -0.40 1.52
CA ARG A 126 -30.04 -1.00 1.73
C ARG A 126 -30.38 -1.97 0.59
N ARG A 127 -31.20 -2.97 0.91
CA ARG A 127 -31.69 -3.94 -0.07
C ARG A 127 -32.85 -3.34 -0.87
N THR A 128 -32.73 -3.31 -2.19
CA THR A 128 -33.77 -2.85 -3.12
C THR A 128 -34.78 -3.94 -3.48
N VAL A 129 -34.32 -5.19 -3.59
CA VAL A 129 -35.13 -6.36 -3.95
C VAL A 129 -35.05 -7.39 -2.82
N THR A 130 -36.21 -7.77 -2.30
CA THR A 130 -36.37 -8.83 -1.28
C THR A 130 -35.94 -10.19 -1.83
N GLN A 131 -35.66 -11.16 -0.95
CA GLN A 131 -35.27 -12.52 -1.37
C GLN A 131 -36.32 -13.21 -2.26
N SER A 132 -37.59 -12.80 -2.16
CA SER A 132 -38.69 -13.32 -2.98
C SER A 132 -38.90 -12.53 -4.28
N GLY A 133 -37.92 -11.74 -4.74
CA GLY A 133 -38.00 -10.95 -5.98
C GLY A 133 -38.90 -9.71 -5.93
N ARG A 134 -39.52 -9.41 -4.78
CA ARG A 134 -40.41 -8.24 -4.64
C ARG A 134 -39.59 -6.98 -4.34
N LYS A 135 -39.99 -5.85 -4.93
CA LYS A 135 -39.43 -4.52 -4.61
C LYS A 135 -39.63 -4.20 -3.12
N SER A 136 -38.65 -3.54 -2.53
CA SER A 136 -38.69 -3.10 -1.13
C SER A 136 -39.85 -2.12 -0.90
N LYS A 137 -40.64 -2.34 0.16
CA LYS A 137 -41.76 -1.46 0.57
C LYS A 137 -41.31 -0.28 1.43
N ASN A 138 -40.05 0.13 1.33
CA ASN A 138 -39.57 1.24 2.15
C ASN A 138 -40.24 2.55 1.70
N SER A 139 -40.55 3.42 2.67
CA SER A 139 -41.20 4.72 2.45
C SER A 139 -40.30 5.73 1.74
N ASP A 140 -38.99 5.49 1.71
CA ASP A 140 -37.99 6.36 1.10
C ASP A 140 -38.06 6.30 -0.44
N PRO A 141 -38.48 7.37 -1.15
CA PRO A 141 -38.71 7.36 -2.59
C PRO A 141 -37.45 7.02 -3.39
N HIS A 142 -36.27 7.42 -2.90
CA HIS A 142 -35.01 7.28 -3.61
C HIS A 142 -34.36 5.90 -3.43
N ILE A 143 -34.91 5.01 -2.58
CA ILE A 143 -34.26 3.72 -2.30
C ILE A 143 -34.12 2.81 -3.52
N GLN A 144 -34.97 2.96 -4.54
CA GLN A 144 -34.92 2.13 -5.75
C GLN A 144 -33.81 2.58 -6.70
N THR A 145 -33.53 3.88 -6.75
CA THR A 145 -32.51 4.49 -7.62
C THR A 145 -31.17 4.63 -6.90
N HIS A 146 -31.20 5.02 -5.63
CA HIS A 146 -30.06 5.27 -4.74
C HIS A 146 -30.22 4.45 -3.45
N PRO A 147 -29.75 3.19 -3.40
CA PRO A 147 -29.96 2.33 -2.23
C PRO A 147 -29.01 2.60 -1.07
N THR A 148 -27.92 3.33 -1.31
CA THR A 148 -26.86 3.50 -0.32
C THR A 148 -26.95 4.85 0.36
N LEU A 149 -27.14 4.84 1.67
CA LEU A 149 -27.16 6.03 2.51
C LEU A 149 -25.78 6.25 3.13
N VAL A 150 -25.22 7.43 2.88
CA VAL A 150 -24.00 7.94 3.50
C VAL A 150 -24.38 9.01 4.50
N LYS A 151 -24.02 8.81 5.77
CA LYS A 151 -24.10 9.85 6.80
C LYS A 151 -22.70 10.28 7.18
N LEU A 152 -22.41 11.56 7.02
CA LEU A 152 -21.12 12.16 7.28
C LEU A 152 -21.23 13.13 8.45
N GLU A 153 -20.51 12.84 9.53
CA GLU A 153 -20.25 13.77 10.62
C GLU A 153 -18.83 14.32 10.42
N TRP A 154 -18.70 15.36 9.61
CA TRP A 154 -17.42 15.99 9.26
C TRP A 154 -17.02 16.99 10.35
N LYS A 155 -16.62 16.47 11.51
CA LYS A 155 -16.18 17.27 12.67
C LYS A 155 -14.75 16.92 13.05
N HIS A 156 -13.79 17.50 12.32
CA HIS A 156 -12.37 17.34 12.57
C HIS A 156 -11.88 18.39 13.56
N ASN A 157 -11.07 17.97 14.53
CA ASN A 157 -10.38 18.87 15.47
C ASN A 157 -8.91 19.11 15.09
N HIS A 158 -8.54 18.73 13.87
CA HIS A 158 -7.21 18.85 13.31
C HIS A 158 -7.35 19.26 11.85
N VAL A 159 -6.39 20.02 11.34
CA VAL A 159 -6.34 20.33 9.90
C VAL A 159 -5.97 19.06 9.13
N ILE A 160 -6.65 18.81 8.02
CA ILE A 160 -6.48 17.59 7.22
C ILE A 160 -5.32 17.72 6.24
N SER A 161 -5.17 18.90 5.62
CA SER A 161 -4.23 19.14 4.53
C SER A 161 -2.81 19.52 4.98
N ILE A 162 -2.44 19.26 6.24
CA ILE A 162 -1.10 19.60 6.76
C ILE A 162 -0.19 18.37 6.81
N PRO A 163 1.14 18.53 6.60
CA PRO A 163 2.13 17.46 6.73
C PRO A 163 1.99 16.59 7.99
N ALA A 164 1.65 17.22 9.12
CA ALA A 164 1.50 16.53 10.41
C ALA A 164 0.34 15.51 10.44
N ALA A 165 -0.69 15.71 9.62
CA ALA A 165 -1.81 14.78 9.45
C ALA A 165 -1.53 13.78 8.31
N LEU A 166 -1.00 14.25 7.17
CA LEU A 166 -0.75 13.45 5.98
C LEU A 166 0.27 12.32 6.22
N LYS A 167 1.26 12.51 7.10
CA LYS A 167 2.25 11.48 7.47
C LYS A 167 1.65 10.21 8.10
N TYR A 168 0.40 10.26 8.56
CA TYR A 168 -0.29 9.10 9.17
C TYR A 168 -1.29 8.42 8.24
N ARG A 169 -1.41 8.89 6.99
CA ARG A 169 -2.20 8.25 5.94
C ARG A 169 -1.64 6.86 5.62
N ASP A 170 -2.47 6.01 5.02
CA ASP A 170 -2.00 4.76 4.45
C ASP A 170 -1.33 5.02 3.11
N ALA A 171 -0.27 4.26 2.81
CA ALA A 171 0.36 4.26 1.50
C ALA A 171 -0.66 3.86 0.44
N SER A 172 -0.72 4.60 -0.66
CA SER A 172 -1.65 4.31 -1.74
C SER A 172 -1.34 2.95 -2.39
N PRO A 173 -2.34 2.28 -2.98
CA PRO A 173 -2.11 1.06 -3.77
C PRO A 173 -1.12 1.29 -4.91
N GLU A 174 -1.14 2.48 -5.54
CA GLU A 174 -0.22 2.85 -6.61
C GLU A 174 1.23 2.93 -6.11
N THR A 175 1.47 3.64 -5.01
CA THR A 175 2.80 3.70 -4.37
C THR A 175 3.27 2.33 -3.93
N CYS A 176 2.38 1.48 -3.40
CA CYS A 176 2.72 0.12 -3.03
C CYS A 176 3.14 -0.70 -4.27
N ALA A 177 2.45 -0.56 -5.40
CA ALA A 177 2.77 -1.24 -6.64
C ALA A 177 4.13 -0.79 -7.22
N LYS A 178 4.41 0.53 -7.21
CA LYS A 178 5.71 1.09 -7.60
C LYS A 178 6.85 0.53 -6.75
N LEU A 179 6.68 0.51 -5.42
CA LEU A 179 7.67 -0.08 -4.52
C LEU A 179 7.84 -1.58 -4.76
N GLU A 180 6.75 -2.32 -5.01
CA GLU A 180 6.80 -3.74 -5.36
C GLU A 180 7.60 -4.01 -6.63
N GLU A 181 7.46 -3.16 -7.66
CA GLU A 181 8.23 -3.23 -8.89
C GLU A 181 9.72 -2.96 -8.64
N LEU A 182 10.05 -1.88 -7.92
CA LEU A 182 11.43 -1.56 -7.54
C LEU A 182 12.11 -2.70 -6.78
N PHE A 183 11.38 -3.34 -5.87
CA PHE A 183 11.88 -4.50 -5.12
C PHE A 183 12.13 -5.72 -6.00
N LYS A 184 11.25 -5.99 -6.98
CA LYS A 184 11.46 -7.06 -7.97
C LYS A 184 12.68 -6.80 -8.84
N ASN A 185 12.99 -5.53 -9.10
CA ASN A 185 14.18 -5.10 -9.84
C ASN A 185 15.47 -5.12 -8.99
N GLY A 186 15.42 -5.66 -7.76
CA GLY A 186 16.59 -5.84 -6.90
C GLY A 186 16.94 -4.65 -6.01
N ASN A 187 16.11 -3.61 -5.96
CA ASN A 187 16.37 -2.46 -5.10
C ASN A 187 16.12 -2.80 -3.62
N SER A 188 17.01 -2.30 -2.76
CA SER A 188 16.81 -2.34 -1.30
C SER A 188 15.71 -1.36 -0.88
N PRO A 189 15.10 -1.54 0.32
CA PRO A 189 14.09 -0.61 0.84
C PRO A 189 14.51 0.86 0.85
N ALA A 190 15.78 1.13 1.17
CA ALA A 190 16.34 2.49 1.18
C ALA A 190 16.56 3.02 -0.23
N SER A 191 17.11 2.20 -1.13
CA SER A 191 17.34 2.59 -2.52
C SER A 191 16.03 2.83 -3.27
N ALA A 192 15.02 1.98 -3.07
CA ALA A 192 13.71 2.15 -3.67
C ALA A 192 13.00 3.43 -3.20
N LEU A 193 13.12 3.77 -1.91
CA LEU A 193 12.57 5.02 -1.39
C LEU A 193 13.27 6.23 -2.03
N ASN A 194 14.60 6.19 -2.15
CA ASN A 194 15.35 7.27 -2.78
C ASN A 194 14.96 7.45 -4.27
N ILE A 195 14.75 6.36 -5.00
CA ILE A 195 14.25 6.42 -6.39
C ILE A 195 12.88 7.10 -6.43
N LEU A 196 11.97 6.72 -5.54
CA LEU A 196 10.63 7.32 -5.47
C LEU A 196 10.70 8.83 -5.14
N GLU A 197 11.57 9.24 -4.22
CA GLU A 197 11.80 10.66 -3.90
C GLU A 197 12.33 11.44 -5.11
N LEU A 198 13.29 10.87 -5.85
CA LEU A 198 13.82 11.46 -7.08
C LEU A 198 12.74 11.59 -8.18
N GLU A 199 11.90 10.56 -8.36
CA GLU A 199 10.78 10.61 -9.30
C GLU A 199 9.79 11.73 -8.95
N LEU A 200 9.45 11.88 -7.67
CA LEU A 200 8.57 12.94 -7.19
C LEU A 200 9.17 14.33 -7.43
N GLN A 201 10.49 14.47 -7.24
CA GLN A 201 11.20 15.73 -7.49
C GLN A 201 11.19 16.11 -8.98
N ILE A 202 11.29 15.12 -9.88
CA ILE A 202 11.26 15.34 -11.33
C ILE A 202 9.84 15.68 -11.80
N GLN A 203 8.82 14.98 -11.27
CA GLN A 203 7.43 15.14 -11.70
C GLN A 203 6.81 16.47 -11.26
N ASP A 204 6.95 16.82 -9.98
CA ASP A 204 6.32 18.02 -9.40
C ASP A 204 7.30 18.75 -8.46
N PRO A 205 8.27 19.53 -8.98
CA PRO A 205 9.26 20.23 -8.16
C PRO A 205 8.62 21.18 -7.13
N ASP A 206 7.55 21.88 -7.51
CA ASP A 206 6.89 22.87 -6.65
C ASP A 206 6.11 22.22 -5.49
N LYS A 207 5.59 21.02 -5.69
CA LYS A 207 4.81 20.28 -4.68
C LYS A 207 5.63 19.21 -3.96
N TYR A 208 6.89 19.02 -4.34
CA TYR A 208 7.79 18.01 -3.81
C TYR A 208 7.74 17.92 -2.27
N VAL A 209 7.89 19.06 -1.58
CA VAL A 209 7.89 19.10 -0.11
C VAL A 209 6.59 18.58 0.50
N MET A 210 5.44 18.90 -0.12
CA MET A 210 4.13 18.45 0.36
C MET A 210 3.90 16.97 0.02
N ASN A 211 4.31 16.54 -1.17
CA ASN A 211 4.20 15.15 -1.61
C ASN A 211 5.07 14.21 -0.76
N CYS A 212 6.28 14.62 -0.40
CA CYS A 212 7.16 13.87 0.51
C CYS A 212 6.59 13.76 1.94
N ALA A 213 5.79 14.75 2.37
CA ALA A 213 5.13 14.70 3.67
C ALA A 213 3.88 13.79 3.69
N ASP A 214 3.33 13.45 2.53
CA ASP A 214 2.16 12.59 2.42
C ASP A 214 2.57 11.12 2.34
N ARG A 215 2.24 10.36 3.39
CA ARG A 215 2.54 8.93 3.46
C ARG A 215 1.82 8.11 2.39
N SER A 216 0.73 8.63 1.83
CA SER A 216 0.03 8.04 0.69
C SER A 216 0.89 8.00 -0.56
N ILE A 217 1.76 9.01 -0.74
CA ILE A 217 2.59 9.22 -1.92
C ILE A 217 4.02 8.75 -1.63
N CYS A 218 4.64 9.29 -0.57
CA CYS A 218 5.99 8.95 -0.12
C CYS A 218 5.94 8.32 1.28
N PRO A 219 6.06 6.99 1.40
CA PRO A 219 5.94 6.31 2.68
C PRO A 219 7.23 6.40 3.50
N ASP A 220 7.11 6.10 4.80
CA ASP A 220 8.25 6.06 5.70
C ASP A 220 9.18 4.87 5.39
N LEU A 221 10.50 5.06 5.59
CA LEU A 221 11.50 4.00 5.39
C LEU A 221 11.14 2.70 6.13
N HIS A 222 10.62 2.83 7.35
CA HIS A 222 10.17 1.68 8.14
C HIS A 222 9.01 0.92 7.45
N PHE A 223 8.10 1.61 6.76
CA PHE A 223 7.08 0.96 5.94
C PHE A 223 7.69 0.24 4.73
N CYS A 224 8.66 0.83 4.04
CA CYS A 224 9.36 0.18 2.93
C CYS A 224 9.99 -1.14 3.37
N TYR A 225 10.67 -1.16 4.53
CA TYR A 225 11.20 -2.40 5.11
C TYR A 225 10.12 -3.43 5.40
N ARG A 226 9.02 -3.04 6.06
CA ARG A 226 7.92 -3.98 6.35
C ARG A 226 7.28 -4.54 5.08
N LEU A 227 7.09 -3.70 4.06
CA LEU A 227 6.53 -4.11 2.77
C LEU A 227 7.47 -5.09 2.06
N TYR A 228 8.76 -4.75 1.99
CA TYR A 228 9.80 -5.61 1.44
C TYR A 228 9.79 -6.98 2.12
N HIS A 229 9.93 -7.04 3.44
CA HIS A 229 9.93 -8.31 4.15
C HIS A 229 8.62 -9.09 3.99
N LYS A 230 7.47 -8.43 3.88
CA LYS A 230 6.19 -9.09 3.62
C LYS A 230 6.17 -9.77 2.26
N ILE A 231 6.70 -9.12 1.23
CA ILE A 231 6.78 -9.66 -0.14
C ILE A 231 7.80 -10.79 -0.20
N PHE A 232 9.00 -10.57 0.31
CA PHE A 232 10.07 -11.57 0.28
C PHE A 232 9.76 -12.78 1.15
N ARG A 233 9.13 -12.60 2.32
CA ARG A 233 8.65 -13.74 3.13
C ARG A 233 7.61 -14.57 2.39
N LYS A 234 6.78 -13.95 1.54
CA LYS A 234 5.82 -14.67 0.70
C LYS A 234 6.51 -15.43 -0.43
N ALA A 235 7.58 -14.88 -1.00
CA ALA A 235 8.28 -15.45 -2.15
C ALA A 235 9.34 -16.51 -1.77
N TYR A 236 9.98 -16.37 -0.60
CA TYR A 236 11.15 -17.15 -0.18
C TYR A 236 10.94 -17.89 1.16
N GLY A 237 9.77 -17.77 1.80
CA GLY A 237 9.46 -18.44 3.05
C GLY A 237 9.95 -17.68 4.30
N PRO A 238 9.90 -18.33 5.48
CA PRO A 238 10.51 -17.80 6.69
C PRO A 238 12.02 -17.57 6.47
N ALA A 239 12.59 -16.57 7.15
CA ALA A 239 14.05 -16.36 7.15
C ALA A 239 14.81 -17.44 7.96
N ASP A 240 14.21 -18.61 8.20
CA ASP A 240 14.98 -19.79 8.58
C ASP A 240 15.80 -20.16 7.36
N GLY A 241 17.12 -19.96 7.45
CA GLY A 241 18.01 -19.91 6.28
C GLY A 241 17.95 -21.09 5.32
N ALA A 242 17.33 -22.23 5.65
CA ALA A 242 17.22 -23.38 4.76
C ALA A 242 16.40 -23.12 3.48
N ASP A 243 15.19 -22.57 3.61
CA ASP A 243 14.28 -22.37 2.46
C ASP A 243 14.78 -21.24 1.54
N MET A 244 15.31 -20.17 2.15
CA MET A 244 15.91 -19.06 1.40
C MET A 244 17.18 -19.51 0.66
N VAL A 245 18.02 -20.33 1.28
CA VAL A 245 19.22 -20.90 0.62
C VAL A 245 18.86 -21.77 -0.56
N ALA A 246 17.88 -22.67 -0.41
CA ALA A 246 17.41 -23.51 -1.51
C ALA A 246 16.86 -22.66 -2.66
N ALA A 247 16.09 -21.61 -2.35
CA ALA A 247 15.55 -20.71 -3.37
C ALA A 247 16.63 -19.90 -4.09
N VAL A 248 17.71 -19.47 -3.41
CA VAL A 248 18.83 -18.78 -4.06
C VAL A 248 19.60 -19.73 -4.98
N ASP A 249 19.87 -20.96 -4.54
CA ASP A 249 20.58 -21.94 -5.37
C ASP A 249 19.76 -22.32 -6.63
N GLU A 250 18.47 -22.62 -6.45
CA GLU A 250 17.60 -23.05 -7.56
C GLU A 250 17.19 -21.89 -8.48
N LYS A 251 16.75 -20.74 -7.94
CA LYS A 251 16.15 -19.68 -8.77
C LYS A 251 17.16 -18.66 -9.28
N VAL A 252 18.25 -18.43 -8.55
CA VAL A 252 19.22 -17.39 -8.93
C VAL A 252 20.43 -18.03 -9.59
N ILE A 253 21.09 -18.98 -8.90
CA ILE A 253 22.33 -19.58 -9.38
C ILE A 253 22.08 -20.48 -10.60
N ALA A 254 21.09 -21.37 -10.54
CA ALA A 254 20.82 -22.27 -11.66
C ALA A 254 20.36 -21.53 -12.92
N ASN A 255 19.50 -20.52 -12.79
CA ASN A 255 19.07 -19.70 -13.92
C ASN A 255 20.23 -18.90 -14.52
N TYR A 256 21.07 -18.29 -13.69
CA TYR A 256 22.25 -17.56 -14.17
C TYR A 256 23.22 -18.48 -14.94
N ASN A 257 23.50 -19.68 -14.40
CA ASN A 257 24.34 -20.67 -15.06
C ASN A 257 23.73 -21.16 -16.38
N LYS A 258 22.40 -21.30 -16.43
CA LYS A 258 21.68 -21.70 -17.65
C LYS A 258 21.72 -20.62 -18.73
N GLU A 259 21.53 -19.35 -18.36
CA GLU A 259 21.63 -18.21 -19.28
C GLU A 259 23.06 -18.02 -19.79
N ALA A 260 24.07 -18.20 -18.93
CA ALA A 260 25.47 -18.13 -19.31
C ALA A 260 25.95 -19.35 -20.11
N GLY A 261 25.18 -20.46 -20.13
CA GLY A 261 25.57 -21.72 -20.75
C GLY A 261 26.78 -22.40 -20.09
N MET A 262 27.16 -21.97 -18.89
CA MET A 262 28.36 -22.41 -18.19
C MET A 262 28.22 -22.18 -16.68
N THR A 263 29.01 -22.89 -15.86
CA THR A 263 28.97 -22.74 -14.41
C THR A 263 29.72 -21.46 -13.99
N CYS A 264 28.98 -20.38 -13.73
CA CYS A 264 29.49 -19.07 -13.33
C CYS A 264 29.16 -18.64 -11.90
N ALA A 265 28.21 -19.31 -11.25
CA ALA A 265 27.88 -19.12 -9.84
C ALA A 265 27.74 -20.48 -9.15
N LYS A 266 28.19 -20.61 -7.90
CA LYS A 266 27.92 -21.79 -7.08
C LYS A 266 27.92 -21.43 -5.60
N MET A 267 27.01 -22.04 -4.85
CA MET A 267 26.91 -21.89 -3.41
C MET A 267 27.48 -23.10 -2.68
N ILE A 268 28.26 -22.86 -1.63
CA ILE A 268 28.81 -23.89 -0.75
C ILE A 268 28.55 -23.47 0.71
N ARG A 269 28.32 -24.47 1.58
CA ARG A 269 28.32 -24.26 3.03
C ARG A 269 29.70 -24.59 3.59
N SER A 270 30.29 -23.67 4.35
CA SER A 270 31.53 -23.87 5.10
C SER A 270 31.34 -24.92 6.20
N SER A 271 32.44 -25.50 6.67
CA SER A 271 32.46 -26.39 7.84
C SER A 271 31.97 -25.71 9.13
N THR A 272 32.02 -24.37 9.18
CA THR A 272 31.52 -23.51 10.26
C THR A 272 30.02 -23.22 10.17
N GLY A 273 29.34 -23.66 9.09
CA GLY A 273 27.93 -23.39 8.83
C GLY A 273 27.64 -22.08 8.09
N GLU A 274 28.68 -21.32 7.72
CA GLU A 274 28.56 -20.09 6.92
C GLU A 274 28.28 -20.40 5.44
N LEU A 275 27.54 -19.52 4.78
CA LEU A 275 27.21 -19.68 3.35
C LEU A 275 28.16 -18.86 2.49
N ILE A 276 28.78 -19.52 1.53
CA ILE A 276 29.73 -18.91 0.61
C ILE A 276 29.17 -19.04 -0.81
N ILE A 277 29.00 -17.90 -1.48
CA ILE A 277 28.60 -17.85 -2.89
C ILE A 277 29.83 -17.45 -3.70
N GLY A 278 30.33 -18.36 -4.52
CA GLY A 278 31.38 -18.10 -5.49
C GLY A 278 30.79 -17.61 -6.81
N ILE A 279 31.23 -16.46 -7.31
CA ILE A 279 30.85 -15.91 -8.62
C ILE A 279 32.09 -15.72 -9.49
N CYS A 280 32.05 -16.24 -10.72
CA CYS A 280 33.07 -16.05 -11.74
C CYS A 280 32.37 -15.91 -13.10
N THR A 281 32.16 -14.67 -13.51
CA THR A 281 31.43 -14.36 -14.75
C THR A 281 32.21 -14.81 -15.99
N PRO A 282 31.57 -14.98 -17.16
CA PRO A 282 32.27 -15.38 -18.39
C PRO A 282 33.40 -14.42 -18.78
N LEU A 283 33.21 -13.12 -18.53
CA LEU A 283 34.24 -12.10 -18.75
C LEU A 283 35.46 -12.34 -17.85
N MET A 284 35.22 -12.63 -16.57
CA MET A 284 36.29 -12.92 -15.62
C MET A 284 37.05 -14.18 -16.01
N GLN A 285 36.35 -15.25 -16.39
CA GLN A 285 36.99 -16.48 -16.86
C GLN A 285 37.90 -16.21 -18.07
N ARG A 286 37.45 -15.40 -19.04
CA ARG A 286 38.29 -14.99 -20.18
C ARG A 286 39.52 -14.20 -19.77
N VAL A 287 39.38 -13.25 -18.85
CA VAL A 287 40.50 -12.42 -18.36
C VAL A 287 41.49 -13.28 -17.58
N HIS A 288 41.03 -14.18 -16.72
CA HIS A 288 41.88 -15.09 -15.94
C HIS A 288 42.70 -16.03 -16.84
N THR A 289 42.15 -16.47 -17.98
CA THR A 289 42.90 -17.29 -18.96
C THR A 289 44.00 -16.50 -19.67
N LEU A 290 43.79 -15.20 -19.92
CA LEU A 290 44.74 -14.35 -20.65
C LEU A 290 45.77 -13.68 -19.74
N MET A 291 45.44 -13.44 -18.48
CA MET A 291 46.27 -12.77 -17.49
C MET A 291 46.27 -13.55 -16.18
N THR A 292 47.25 -14.44 -16.02
CA THR A 292 47.39 -15.31 -14.84
C THR A 292 47.46 -14.55 -13.51
N HIS A 293 48.08 -13.37 -13.48
CA HIS A 293 48.14 -12.52 -12.27
C HIS A 293 46.76 -12.03 -11.80
N SER A 294 45.81 -11.84 -12.72
CA SER A 294 44.44 -11.46 -12.35
C SER A 294 43.70 -12.62 -11.66
N SER A 295 44.16 -13.86 -11.88
CA SER A 295 43.59 -15.07 -11.29
C SER A 295 44.11 -15.36 -9.87
N GLU A 296 44.79 -14.40 -9.23
CA GLU A 296 45.26 -14.53 -7.85
C GLU A 296 44.48 -13.65 -6.86
N LEU A 297 43.65 -12.73 -7.37
CA LEU A 297 42.88 -11.79 -6.58
C LEU A 297 41.46 -12.31 -6.33
N VAL A 298 41.06 -12.37 -5.07
CA VAL A 298 39.70 -12.68 -4.62
C VAL A 298 39.09 -11.44 -4.00
N PHE A 299 37.95 -10.99 -4.51
CA PHE A 299 37.16 -9.97 -3.81
C PHE A 299 36.16 -10.65 -2.90
N LEU A 300 36.26 -10.34 -1.62
CA LEU A 300 35.37 -10.81 -0.57
C LEU A 300 34.45 -9.65 -0.22
N ASP A 301 33.17 -9.77 -0.55
CA ASP A 301 32.15 -8.87 -0.06
C ASP A 301 31.28 -9.61 0.97
N SER A 302 31.18 -9.04 2.17
CA SER A 302 30.26 -9.51 3.19
C SER A 302 28.99 -8.68 3.06
N THR A 303 27.90 -9.28 2.58
CA THR A 303 26.59 -8.61 2.57
C THR A 303 26.04 -8.55 3.99
N GLY A 304 26.58 -7.62 4.79
CA GLY A 304 26.06 -7.31 6.09
C GLY A 304 24.78 -6.52 5.95
N ILE A 305 23.64 -7.08 6.36
CA ILE A 305 22.60 -6.37 7.13
C ILE A 305 21.72 -7.40 7.86
N SER A 306 21.69 -7.22 9.18
CA SER A 306 20.70 -7.69 10.16
C SER A 306 20.84 -9.12 10.73
N TYR A 307 20.76 -9.14 12.05
CA TYR A 307 20.91 -10.22 13.05
C TYR A 307 20.02 -11.48 12.87
N LEU A 308 19.50 -11.74 11.67
CA LEU A 308 18.56 -12.82 11.38
C LEU A 308 18.89 -13.61 10.10
N CYS A 309 19.98 -13.28 9.39
CA CYS A 309 20.47 -14.06 8.25
C CYS A 309 21.82 -14.69 8.58
N PRO A 310 22.10 -15.96 8.18
CA PRO A 310 23.45 -16.49 8.23
C PRO A 310 24.36 -15.59 7.39
N TYR A 311 25.58 -15.34 7.87
CA TYR A 311 26.58 -14.56 7.14
C TYR A 311 26.79 -15.17 5.75
N ILE A 312 26.42 -14.42 4.71
CA ILE A 312 26.67 -14.79 3.32
C ILE A 312 27.92 -14.05 2.88
N HIS A 313 28.96 -14.80 2.57
CA HIS A 313 30.18 -14.29 1.95
C HIS A 313 30.06 -14.47 0.44
N VAL A 314 30.04 -13.35 -0.29
CA VAL A 314 30.09 -13.37 -1.75
C VAL A 314 31.56 -13.24 -2.14
N CYS A 315 32.08 -14.31 -2.71
CA CYS A 315 33.47 -14.40 -3.15
C CYS A 315 33.50 -14.31 -4.67
N ILE A 316 34.25 -13.35 -5.19
CA ILE A 316 34.61 -13.31 -6.60
C ILE A 316 35.91 -14.10 -6.76
N ILE A 317 35.80 -15.32 -7.30
CA ILE A 317 36.86 -16.33 -7.24
C ILE A 317 37.58 -16.45 -8.59
N PRO A 318 38.92 -16.59 -8.59
CA PRO A 318 39.66 -16.85 -9.81
C PRO A 318 39.42 -18.25 -10.39
N HIS A 319 39.57 -18.39 -11.70
CA HIS A 319 39.26 -19.63 -12.44
C HIS A 319 40.07 -20.83 -11.93
N SER A 320 41.30 -20.62 -11.46
CA SER A 320 42.17 -21.65 -10.89
C SER A 320 41.59 -22.26 -9.59
N GLN A 321 40.98 -21.44 -8.74
CA GLN A 321 40.31 -21.88 -7.51
C GLN A 321 38.87 -22.38 -7.75
N TRP A 322 38.22 -21.94 -8.83
CA TRP A 322 36.93 -22.46 -9.26
C TRP A 322 36.98 -23.96 -9.61
N LEU A 323 37.98 -24.35 -10.41
CA LEU A 323 38.22 -25.73 -10.82
C LEU A 323 38.52 -26.65 -9.63
N SER A 324 39.25 -26.18 -8.63
CA SER A 324 39.71 -26.99 -7.50
C SER A 324 38.64 -27.15 -6.41
N ASN A 325 37.91 -26.09 -6.07
CA ASN A 325 37.02 -26.06 -4.90
C ASN A 325 35.53 -26.15 -5.25
N PHE A 326 35.13 -25.75 -6.46
CA PHE A 326 33.71 -25.63 -6.83
C PHE A 326 33.29 -26.59 -7.95
N GLN A 327 34.20 -27.06 -8.80
CA GLN A 327 33.87 -28.00 -9.89
C GLN A 327 33.94 -29.49 -9.50
N ARG A 328 34.60 -29.82 -8.37
CA ARG A 328 34.81 -31.21 -7.90
C ARG A 328 33.86 -31.69 -6.78
N CYS A 329 32.94 -30.84 -6.34
CA CYS A 329 31.93 -31.19 -5.32
C CYS A 329 30.55 -31.35 -5.95
#